data_AF-A0AAZ3QJ08-F1
#
_entry.id   AF-A0AAZ3QJ08-F1
#
_cell.length_a   1.000
_cell.length_b   1.000
_cell.length_c   1.000
_cell.angle_alpha   90.00
_cell.angle_beta   90.00
_cell.angle_gamma   90.00
#
_symmetry.space_group_name_H-M   'P 1'
#
loop_
_entity.id
_entity.type
_entity.pdbx_description
1 polymer ?
#
loop_
_entity_poly.entity_id
_entity_poly.type
_entity_poly.pdbx_seq_one_letter_code
_entity_poly.pdbx_strand_id
1 'polypeptide(L)'
;MNRANYREILDENLLQSAQDLRLGRRFPFQQDNNHKHTAKTMQEWLRDKSLNVPEWHRQSPDLNPIEHLWRPENSCAATHAIQSDRA
;
A
#
# COMPACT_ATOMS: atom_id res chain seq x y z
N MET A 1 1.54 7.96 10.04
CA MET A 1 1.69 6.50 10.25
C MET A 1 3.10 6.14 10.74
N ASN A 2 3.22 5.35 11.80
CA ASN A 2 4.47 4.73 12.26
C ASN A 2 4.41 3.20 12.03
N ARG A 3 5.50 2.47 12.34
CA ARG A 3 5.57 1.01 12.14
C ARG A 3 4.58 0.21 13.00
N ALA A 4 4.35 0.62 14.25
CA ALA A 4 3.45 -0.07 15.16
C ALA A 4 1.99 0.04 14.67
N ASN A 5 1.57 1.26 14.33
CA ASN A 5 0.24 1.51 13.79
C ASN A 5 0.02 0.76 12.45
N TYR A 6 1.05 0.69 11.60
CA TYR A 6 0.96 -0.09 10.35
C TYR A 6 0.72 -1.57 10.63
N ARG A 7 1.44 -2.15 11.59
CA ARG A 7 1.27 -3.55 11.99
C ARG A 7 -0.13 -3.80 12.52
N GLU A 8 -0.64 -2.93 13.37
CA GLU A 8 -1.98 -3.04 13.97
C GLU A 8 -3.06 -3.04 12.89
N ILE A 9 -2.99 -2.09 11.94
CA ILE A 9 -3.92 -2.04 10.80
C ILE A 9 -3.89 -3.35 9.99
N LEU A 10 -2.70 -3.89 9.70
CA LEU A 10 -2.60 -5.16 8.99
C LEU A 10 -3.15 -6.33 9.81
N ASP A 11 -2.92 -6.37 11.12
CA ASP A 11 -3.40 -7.45 11.98
C ASP A 11 -4.93 -7.48 12.06
N GLU A 12 -5.56 -6.30 12.12
CA GLU A 12 -7.01 -6.14 12.20
C GLU A 12 -7.72 -6.38 10.86
N ASN A 13 -7.15 -5.88 9.74
CA ASN A 13 -7.90 -5.76 8.49
C ASN A 13 -7.50 -6.77 7.42
N LEU A 14 -6.26 -7.27 7.40
CA LEU A 14 -5.71 -7.99 6.25
C LEU A 14 -6.45 -9.32 6.01
N LEU A 15 -6.68 -10.11 7.06
CA LEU A 15 -7.32 -11.41 6.93
C LEU A 15 -8.81 -11.27 6.58
N GLN A 16 -9.49 -10.31 7.19
CA GLN A 16 -10.90 -10.04 6.87
C GLN A 16 -11.04 -9.59 5.42
N SER A 17 -10.20 -8.67 4.95
CA SER A 17 -10.18 -8.21 3.56
C SER A 17 -9.94 -9.37 2.58
N ALA A 18 -9.02 -10.29 2.90
CA ALA A 18 -8.75 -11.45 2.06
C ALA A 18 -9.96 -12.42 1.98
N GLN A 19 -10.72 -12.55 3.07
CA GLN A 19 -11.95 -13.33 3.10
C GLN A 19 -13.05 -12.66 2.25
N ASP A 20 -13.23 -11.35 2.42
CA ASP A 20 -14.25 -10.57 1.70
C ASP A 20 -13.98 -10.57 0.19
N LEU A 21 -12.71 -10.47 -0.20
CA LEU A 21 -12.25 -10.55 -1.60
C LEU A 21 -12.14 -11.99 -2.12
N ARG A 22 -12.41 -13.00 -1.29
CA ARG A 22 -12.37 -14.43 -1.64
C ARG A 22 -11.03 -14.87 -2.26
N LEU A 23 -9.92 -14.32 -1.78
CA LEU A 23 -8.56 -14.60 -2.28
C LEU A 23 -8.05 -16.01 -1.94
N GLY A 24 -8.78 -16.75 -1.10
CA GLY A 24 -8.40 -18.09 -0.65
C GLY A 24 -7.34 -18.06 0.45
N ARG A 25 -6.78 -19.24 0.77
CA ARG A 25 -5.84 -19.41 1.91
C ARG A 25 -4.43 -18.90 1.64
N ARG A 26 -4.05 -18.71 0.37
CA ARG A 26 -2.72 -18.25 -0.05
C ARG A 26 -2.89 -17.16 -1.07
N PHE A 27 -2.45 -15.97 -0.74
CA PHE A 27 -2.44 -14.82 -1.64
C PHE A 27 -1.09 -14.09 -1.51
N PRO A 28 -0.57 -13.52 -2.61
CA PRO A 28 0.57 -12.61 -2.52
C PRO A 28 0.13 -11.32 -1.85
N PHE A 29 0.89 -10.87 -0.86
CA PHE A 29 0.72 -9.58 -0.20
C PHE A 29 1.79 -8.61 -0.69
N GLN A 30 1.37 -7.57 -1.40
CA GLN A 30 2.26 -6.54 -1.94
C GLN A 30 2.24 -5.30 -1.03
N GLN A 31 3.42 -4.76 -0.72
CA GLN A 31 3.60 -3.50 0.02
C GLN A 31 4.80 -2.73 -0.57
N ASP A 32 4.85 -1.42 -0.38
CA ASP A 32 5.98 -0.60 -0.81
C ASP A 32 7.22 -0.83 0.08
N ASN A 33 8.41 -0.51 -0.44
CA ASN A 33 9.68 -0.74 0.27
C ASN A 33 10.05 0.43 1.20
N ASN A 34 9.07 1.06 1.85
CA ASN A 34 9.33 2.13 2.81
C ASN A 34 10.07 1.56 4.02
N HIS A 35 11.08 2.28 4.54
CA HIS A 35 11.89 1.84 5.67
C HIS A 35 11.09 1.39 6.91
N LYS A 36 9.86 1.91 7.08
CA LYS A 36 8.95 1.52 8.15
C LYS A 36 8.35 0.11 7.96
N HIS A 37 8.13 -0.30 6.72
CA HIS A 37 7.57 -1.59 6.31
C HIS A 37 8.65 -2.67 6.15
N THR A 38 9.87 -2.27 5.78
CA THR A 38 11.02 -3.17 5.58
C THR A 38 11.86 -3.43 6.84
N ALA A 39 11.41 -2.98 8.02
CA ALA A 39 12.10 -3.29 9.27
C ALA A 39 12.12 -4.81 9.49
N LYS A 40 13.24 -5.35 9.98
CA LYS A 40 13.42 -6.79 10.23
C LYS A 40 12.27 -7.39 11.05
N THR A 41 11.80 -6.64 12.06
CA THR A 41 10.68 -7.04 12.92
C THR A 41 9.34 -7.16 12.18
N MET A 42 9.12 -6.38 11.12
CA MET A 42 7.93 -6.52 10.27
C MET A 42 8.04 -7.73 9.35
N GLN A 43 9.22 -7.97 8.76
CA GLN A 43 9.44 -9.15 7.92
C GLN A 43 9.27 -10.45 8.72
N GLU A 44 9.75 -10.47 9.97
CA GLU A 44 9.55 -11.60 10.88
C GLU A 44 8.07 -11.83 11.17
N TRP A 45 7.33 -10.77 11.51
CA TRP A 45 5.89 -10.88 11.77
C TRP A 45 5.10 -11.35 10.54
N LEU A 46 5.43 -10.87 9.34
CA LEU A 46 4.78 -11.29 8.09
C LEU A 46 5.01 -12.77 7.81
N ARG A 47 6.23 -13.26 8.08
CA ARG A 47 6.57 -14.68 7.96
C ARG A 47 5.81 -15.53 8.98
N ASP A 48 5.70 -15.07 10.23
CA ASP A 48 4.96 -15.78 11.28
C ASP A 48 3.46 -15.86 10.95
N LYS A 49 2.91 -14.85 10.27
CA LYS A 49 1.55 -14.85 9.71
C LYS A 49 1.39 -15.69 8.43
N SER A 50 2.46 -16.34 7.96
CA SER A 50 2.47 -17.13 6.71
C SER A 50 2.05 -16.33 5.47
N LEU A 51 2.34 -15.02 5.46
CA LEU A 51 2.05 -14.15 4.33
C LEU A 51 3.17 -14.27 3.29
N ASN A 52 2.80 -14.50 2.03
CA ASN A 52 3.75 -14.50 0.93
C ASN A 52 3.95 -13.05 0.47
N VAL A 53 5.13 -12.48 0.72
CA VAL A 53 5.47 -11.12 0.28
C VAL A 53 6.47 -11.21 -0.87
N PRO A 54 6.05 -10.92 -2.12
CA PRO A 54 6.96 -10.94 -3.26
C PRO A 54 8.12 -9.95 -3.07
N GLU A 55 9.31 -10.31 -3.56
CA GLU A 55 10.43 -9.38 -3.60
C GLU A 55 10.08 -8.21 -4.54
N TRP A 56 10.23 -6.98 -4.05
CA TRP A 56 9.91 -5.77 -4.78
C TRP A 56 11.13 -4.88 -4.99
N HIS A 57 11.39 -4.48 -6.23
CA HIS A 57 12.46 -3.55 -6.56
C HIS A 57 12.22 -2.20 -5.88
N ARG A 58 13.24 -1.68 -5.18
CA ARG A 58 13.20 -0.35 -4.58
C ARG A 58 13.02 0.68 -5.71
N GLN A 59 12.11 1.64 -5.52
CA GLN A 59 11.88 2.80 -6.40
C GLN A 59 11.06 2.56 -7.68
N SER A 60 10.09 1.66 -7.67
CA SER A 60 9.12 1.53 -8.78
C SER A 60 7.70 1.88 -8.32
N PRO A 61 7.39 3.17 -8.09
CA PRO A 61 6.02 3.60 -7.77
C PRO A 61 5.04 3.26 -8.92
N ASP A 62 5.50 3.30 -10.17
CA ASP A 62 4.70 2.95 -11.35
C ASP A 62 4.27 1.48 -11.39
N LEU A 63 4.95 0.62 -10.64
CA LEU A 63 4.64 -0.80 -10.58
C LEU A 63 3.64 -1.12 -9.45
N ASN A 64 3.30 -0.17 -8.57
CA ASN A 64 2.30 -0.39 -7.54
C ASN A 64 0.89 -0.18 -8.14
N PRO A 65 0.11 -1.25 -8.38
CA PRO A 65 -1.17 -1.13 -9.07
C PRO A 65 -2.16 -0.25 -8.30
N ILE A 66 -1.99 -0.10 -6.99
CA ILE A 66 -2.84 0.75 -6.16
C ILE A 66 -2.67 2.23 -6.51
N GLU A 67 -1.48 2.68 -6.90
CA GLU A 67 -1.22 4.08 -7.31
C GLU A 67 -2.09 4.46 -8.52
N HIS A 68 -2.31 3.51 -9.43
CA HIS A 68 -3.20 3.72 -10.58
C HIS A 68 -4.67 3.84 -10.18
N LEU A 69 -5.09 3.18 -9.10
CA LEU A 69 -6.45 3.31 -8.54
C LEU A 69 -6.65 4.65 -7.82
N TRP A 70 -5.60 5.24 -7.25
CA TRP A 70 -5.65 6.55 -6.57
C TRP A 70 -5.50 7.75 -7.52
N ARG A 71 -4.98 7.57 -8.75
CA ARG A 71 -4.87 8.65 -9.76
C ARG A 71 -6.15 9.49 -10.00
N PRO A 72 -7.38 8.93 -9.98
CA PRO A 72 -8.60 9.72 -10.14
C PRO A 72 -8.79 10.80 -9.05
N GLU A 73 -8.32 10.56 -7.83
CA GLU A 73 -8.52 11.48 -6.70
C GLU A 73 -7.66 12.75 -6.81
N ASN A 74 -6.51 12.68 -7.46
CA ASN A 74 -5.61 13.83 -7.64
C ASN A 74 -5.95 14.70 -8.85
N SER A 75 -6.86 14.26 -9.73
CA SER A 75 -7.27 15.04 -10.90
C SER A 75 -8.23 16.17 -10.56
N CYS A 76 -9.06 16.02 -9.51
CA CYS A 76 -10.09 17.01 -9.19
C CYS A 76 -9.57 18.09 -8.23
N ALA A 77 -8.53 17.80 -7.42
CA ALA A 77 -7.93 18.76 -6.49
C ALA A 77 -6.98 19.78 -7.15
N ALA A 78 -6.65 19.61 -8.43
CA ALA A 78 -5.65 20.44 -9.14
C ALA A 78 -6.25 21.37 -10.22
N THR A 79 -7.55 21.69 -10.16
CA THR A 79 -8.18 22.63 -11.12
C THR A 79 -8.78 23.84 -10.42
N HIS A 80 -7.98 24.54 -9.61
CA HIS A 80 -8.25 25.94 -9.19
C HIS A 80 -6.93 26.70 -8.97
N ALA A 81 -6.07 26.72 -9.98
CA ALA A 81 -5.07 27.77 -10.13
C ALA A 81 -4.75 27.91 -11.62
N ILE A 82 -4.68 29.15 -12.10
CA ILE A 82 -4.47 29.58 -13.49
C ILE A 82 -5.77 29.75 -14.28
N GLN A 83 -6.46 30.85 -13.99
CA GLN A 83 -6.78 31.88 -14.98
C GLN A 83 -7.12 33.18 -14.21
N SER A 84 -6.14 34.07 -14.10
CA SER A 84 -6.42 35.51 -13.98
C SER A 84 -5.64 36.18 -15.09
N ASP A 85 -6.41 36.78 -15.99
CA ASP A 85 -6.04 37.28 -17.29
C ASP A 85 -4.87 38.27 -17.32
N ARG A 86 -4.10 38.15 -18.40
CA ARG A 86 -3.52 39.31 -19.08
C ARG A 86 -4.67 40.12 -19.68
N ALA A 87 -4.78 41.38 -19.25
CA ALA A 87 -5.12 42.53 -20.10
C ALA A 87 -4.57 43.79 -19.44
#